data_AF-A0A7T4R250-F1
#
_entry.id   AF-A0A7T4R250-F1
#
_cell.length_a   1.000
_cell.length_b   1.000
_cell.length_c   1.000
_cell.angle_alpha   90.00
_cell.angle_beta   90.00
_cell.angle_gamma   90.00
#
_symmetry.space_group_name_H-M   'P 1'
#
loop_
_entity.id
_entity.type
_entity.pdbx_description
1 polymer ?
#
loop_
_entity_poly.entity_id
_entity_poly.type
_entity_poly.pdbx_seq_one_letter_code
_entity_poly.pdbx_strand_id
1 'polypeptide(L)'
;MFKKSLQTITVAATVVTASGCAAVASPVGQGALFTSVQGPVTATPNAAVSKVGESCASNVLGLFATGDASIEQARRNGGINEVSTIDHHSTSVLFIYSKFCTVVRGQ
;
A
#
# COMPACT_ATOMS: atom_id res chain seq x y z
N MET A 1 14.54 20.08 38.72
CA MET A 1 14.62 20.17 37.24
C MET A 1 14.54 18.82 36.53
N PHE A 2 15.06 17.71 37.08
CA PHE A 2 15.02 16.37 36.47
C PHE A 2 13.61 15.76 36.21
N LYS A 3 12.60 16.13 37.00
CA LYS A 3 11.22 15.61 36.87
C LYS A 3 10.50 16.08 35.59
N LYS A 4 10.83 17.29 35.10
CA LYS A 4 10.23 17.88 33.87
C LYS A 4 10.78 17.22 32.60
N SER A 5 12.08 16.90 32.56
CA SER A 5 12.70 16.16 31.44
C SER A 5 12.18 14.74 31.31
N LEU A 6 11.84 14.08 32.41
CA LEU A 6 11.29 12.72 32.37
C LEU A 6 9.88 12.71 31.75
N GLN A 7 9.05 13.72 32.04
CA GLN A 7 7.70 13.83 31.45
C GLN A 7 7.72 14.18 29.96
N THR A 8 8.65 15.03 29.49
CA THR A 8 8.75 15.34 28.05
C THR A 8 9.23 14.15 27.22
N ILE A 9 10.04 13.26 27.79
CA ILE A 9 10.49 12.03 27.12
C ILE A 9 9.32 11.04 26.97
N THR A 10 8.45 10.91 27.97
CA THR A 10 7.29 10.01 27.89
C THR A 10 6.26 10.47 26.86
N VAL A 11 6.03 11.78 26.71
CA VAL A 11 5.11 12.34 25.70
C VAL A 11 5.68 12.22 24.29
N ALA A 12 6.99 12.40 24.11
CA ALA A 12 7.65 12.20 22.83
C ALA A 12 7.62 10.72 22.39
N ALA A 13 7.76 9.78 23.33
CA ALA A 13 7.72 8.35 23.05
C ALA A 13 6.33 7.86 22.61
N THR A 14 5.24 8.44 23.12
CA THR A 14 3.87 8.10 22.68
C THR A 14 3.51 8.61 21.27
N VAL A 15 4.19 9.65 20.77
CA VAL A 15 3.98 10.14 19.40
C VAL A 15 4.66 9.23 18.37
N VAL A 16 5.76 8.57 18.76
CA VAL A 16 6.52 7.68 17.86
C VAL A 16 5.82 6.33 17.66
N THR A 17 5.08 5.83 18.66
CA THR A 17 4.28 4.60 18.51
C THR A 17 2.98 4.79 17.73
N ALA A 18 2.59 6.04 17.43
CA ALA A 18 1.46 6.37 16.55
C ALA A 18 1.83 6.39 15.05
N SER A 19 3.04 5.98 14.68
CA SER A 19 3.48 5.87 13.27
C SER A 19 2.81 4.73 12.49
N GLY A 20 1.87 4.00 13.09
CA GLY A 20 1.05 2.97 12.44
C GLY A 20 -0.28 3.45 11.82
N CYS A 21 -0.55 4.75 11.76
CA CYS A 21 -1.81 5.28 11.20
C CYS A 21 -1.88 5.08 9.68
N ALA A 22 -2.42 3.93 9.25
CA ALA A 22 -2.92 3.63 7.90
C ALA A 22 -2.04 4.11 6.73
N ALA A 23 -0.72 4.14 6.89
CA ALA A 23 0.19 4.57 5.84
C ALA A 23 0.18 3.55 4.69
N VAL A 24 -0.09 4.02 3.47
CA VAL A 24 -0.06 3.20 2.26
C VAL A 24 1.23 3.49 1.52
N ALA A 25 1.85 2.48 0.91
CA ALA A 25 2.99 2.73 0.04
C ALA A 25 2.54 3.59 -1.15
N SER A 26 2.96 4.85 -1.20
CA SER A 26 2.64 5.81 -2.25
C SER A 26 3.93 6.37 -2.85
N PRO A 27 4.11 6.33 -4.19
CA PRO A 27 5.31 6.88 -4.83
C PRO A 27 5.42 8.41 -4.71
N VAL A 28 4.34 9.09 -4.34
CA VAL A 28 4.29 10.56 -4.16
C VAL A 28 4.09 10.99 -2.70
N GLY A 29 4.23 10.05 -1.75
CA GLY A 29 3.98 10.29 -0.33
C GLY A 29 2.50 10.20 0.07
N GLN A 30 2.23 10.31 1.37
CA GLN A 30 0.88 10.26 1.94
C GLN A 30 0.21 11.64 1.82
N GLY A 31 -0.82 11.75 0.97
CA GLY A 31 -1.66 12.95 0.88
C GLY A 31 -2.48 13.14 2.16
N ALA A 32 -2.65 14.40 2.59
CA ALA A 32 -3.20 14.74 3.91
C ALA A 32 -4.68 14.34 4.13
N LEU A 33 -5.49 14.30 3.07
CA LEU A 33 -6.94 14.02 3.17
C LEU A 33 -7.39 12.88 2.26
N PHE A 34 -6.78 12.76 1.09
CA PHE A 34 -7.09 11.73 0.11
C PHE A 34 -5.84 11.48 -0.73
N THR A 35 -5.55 10.22 -0.98
CA THR A 35 -4.45 9.78 -1.84
C THR A 35 -5.01 8.71 -2.75
N SER A 36 -4.95 8.92 -4.06
CA SER A 36 -5.26 7.89 -5.06
C SER A 36 -4.15 7.94 -6.08
N VAL A 37 -3.19 7.03 -5.93
CA VAL A 37 -1.95 7.06 -6.69
C VAL A 37 -1.70 5.70 -7.32
N GLN A 38 -1.12 5.75 -8.50
CA GLN A 38 -0.87 4.59 -9.35
C GLN A 38 0.59 4.66 -9.74
N GLY A 39 1.36 3.65 -9.35
CA GLY A 39 2.79 3.61 -9.55
C GLY A 39 3.19 2.34 -10.28
N PRO A 40 4.02 2.42 -11.33
CA PRO A 40 4.62 1.24 -11.92
C PRO A 40 5.66 0.66 -10.96
N VAL A 41 5.65 -0.66 -10.81
CA VAL A 41 6.56 -1.41 -9.94
C VAL A 41 7.66 -2.03 -10.77
N THR A 42 7.30 -2.57 -11.92
CA THR A 42 8.22 -3.22 -12.86
C THR A 42 7.59 -3.19 -14.24
N ALA A 43 8.34 -2.71 -15.23
CA ALA A 43 7.95 -2.77 -16.64
C ALA A 43 9.01 -3.58 -17.40
N THR A 44 8.62 -4.74 -17.92
CA THR A 44 9.48 -5.57 -18.76
C THR A 44 9.30 -5.13 -20.22
N PRO A 45 10.36 -4.75 -20.95
CA PRO A 45 10.22 -4.05 -22.24
C PRO A 45 9.75 -4.90 -23.43
N ASN A 46 9.21 -6.11 -23.24
CA ASN A 46 8.96 -7.02 -24.39
C ASN A 46 7.82 -8.04 -24.25
N ALA A 47 6.97 -8.00 -23.23
CA ALA A 47 5.91 -9.00 -23.11
C ALA A 47 4.58 -8.48 -23.66
N ALA A 48 4.00 -9.24 -24.58
CA ALA A 48 2.67 -8.98 -25.12
C ALA A 48 1.66 -9.07 -23.98
N VAL A 49 1.04 -7.94 -23.63
CA VAL A 49 0.01 -7.89 -22.60
C VAL A 49 -1.29 -8.40 -23.21
N SER A 50 -1.70 -9.62 -22.87
CA SER A 50 -2.96 -10.23 -23.33
C SER A 50 -3.97 -10.44 -22.19
N LYS A 51 -3.48 -10.52 -20.95
CA LYS A 51 -4.25 -10.76 -19.74
C LYS A 51 -3.88 -9.78 -18.65
N VAL A 52 -4.87 -9.44 -17.83
CA VAL A 52 -4.74 -8.55 -16.68
C VAL A 52 -5.39 -9.23 -15.48
N GLY A 53 -4.69 -9.22 -14.35
CA GLY A 53 -5.19 -9.74 -13.08
C GLY A 53 -4.89 -8.76 -11.96
N GLU A 54 -5.79 -8.66 -10.99
CA GLU A 54 -5.69 -7.71 -9.88
C GLU A 54 -5.94 -8.42 -8.56
N SER A 55 -5.19 -8.05 -7.53
CA SER A 55 -5.39 -8.46 -6.14
C SER A 55 -5.30 -7.24 -5.24
N CYS A 56 -6.11 -7.17 -4.18
CA CYS A 56 -6.18 -6.00 -3.31
C CYS A 56 -6.20 -6.40 -1.84
N ALA A 57 -5.45 -5.64 -1.04
CA ALA A 57 -5.53 -5.61 0.40
C ALA A 57 -6.08 -4.26 0.85
N SER A 58 -6.81 -4.26 1.96
CA SER A 58 -7.34 -3.04 2.57
C SER A 58 -7.07 -3.03 4.05
N ASN A 59 -6.92 -1.84 4.60
CA ASN A 59 -6.70 -1.56 5.99
C ASN A 59 -7.74 -0.52 6.42
N VAL A 60 -8.57 -0.91 7.38
CA VAL A 60 -9.60 -0.07 7.98
C VAL A 60 -9.12 0.36 9.36
N LEU A 61 -9.09 1.67 9.58
CA LEU A 61 -8.73 2.36 10.83
C LEU A 61 -7.31 2.09 11.35
N GLY A 62 -6.45 1.42 10.57
CA GLY A 62 -5.19 0.88 11.09
C GLY A 62 -5.39 -0.29 12.07
N LEU A 63 -6.63 -0.75 12.26
CA LEU A 63 -7.01 -1.80 13.21
C LEU A 63 -7.23 -3.14 12.51
N PHE A 64 -7.77 -3.10 11.29
CA PHE A 64 -8.15 -4.29 10.53
C PHE A 64 -7.55 -4.22 9.13
N ALA A 65 -6.39 -4.86 8.96
CA ALA A 65 -5.82 -5.14 7.66
C ALA A 65 -6.29 -6.51 7.16
N THR A 66 -6.96 -6.53 6.02
CA THR A 66 -7.53 -7.74 5.42
C THR A 66 -7.43 -7.70 3.90
N GLY A 67 -7.23 -8.88 3.32
CA GLY A 67 -7.02 -9.09 1.89
C GLY A 67 -5.59 -9.51 1.58
N ASP A 68 -5.37 -9.83 0.31
CA ASP A 68 -4.10 -10.27 -0.22
C ASP A 68 -3.85 -9.45 -1.50
N ALA A 69 -2.72 -8.74 -1.51
CA ALA A 69 -2.27 -7.90 -2.62
C ALA A 69 -1.02 -8.50 -3.28
N SER A 70 -0.80 -9.80 -3.11
CA SER A 70 0.36 -10.47 -3.68
C SER A 70 0.24 -10.58 -5.19
N ILE A 71 1.39 -10.51 -5.87
CA ILE A 71 1.53 -10.72 -7.31
C ILE A 71 1.00 -12.10 -7.73
N GLU A 72 1.19 -13.12 -6.88
CA GLU A 72 0.72 -14.48 -7.16
C GLU A 72 -0.80 -14.58 -7.22
N GLN A 73 -1.51 -13.95 -6.29
CA GLN A 73 -2.97 -13.93 -6.32
C GLN A 73 -3.49 -13.12 -7.52
N ALA A 74 -2.85 -11.98 -7.84
CA ALA A 74 -3.18 -11.20 -9.02
C ALA A 74 -2.97 -12.01 -10.32
N ARG A 75 -1.85 -12.74 -10.44
CA ARG A 75 -1.61 -13.68 -11.54
C ARG A 75 -2.69 -14.74 -11.64
N ARG A 76 -3.04 -15.39 -10.53
CA ARG A 76 -4.07 -16.44 -10.48
C ARG A 76 -5.43 -15.91 -10.91
N ASN A 77 -5.81 -14.73 -10.45
CA ASN A 77 -7.05 -14.06 -10.85
C ASN A 77 -7.07 -13.75 -12.35
N GLY A 78 -5.93 -13.34 -12.92
CA GLY A 78 -5.79 -13.04 -14.34
C GLY A 78 -5.45 -14.23 -15.24
N GLY A 79 -5.23 -15.43 -14.69
CA GLY A 79 -4.75 -16.60 -15.44
C GLY A 79 -3.45 -16.34 -16.21
N ILE A 80 -2.56 -15.53 -15.65
CA ILE A 80 -1.29 -15.10 -16.25
C ILE A 80 -0.22 -16.14 -15.92
N ASN A 81 0.53 -16.59 -16.92
CA ASN A 81 1.66 -17.51 -16.82
C ASN A 81 3.02 -16.78 -16.87
N GLU A 82 3.09 -15.65 -17.56
CA GLU A 82 4.28 -14.82 -17.67
C GLU A 82 3.95 -13.35 -17.39
N VAL A 83 4.66 -12.74 -16.44
CA VAL A 83 4.40 -11.36 -15.99
C VAL A 83 5.20 -10.37 -16.83
N SER A 84 4.50 -9.44 -17.47
CA SER A 84 5.10 -8.35 -18.25
C SER A 84 5.29 -7.10 -17.41
N THR A 85 4.22 -6.67 -16.75
CA THR A 85 4.15 -5.39 -16.06
C THR A 85 3.43 -5.59 -14.74
N ILE A 86 3.95 -4.95 -13.70
CA ILE A 86 3.34 -4.94 -12.38
C ILE A 86 3.14 -3.48 -12.01
N ASP A 87 1.90 -3.12 -11.74
CA ASP A 87 1.49 -1.79 -11.28
C ASP A 87 0.90 -1.91 -9.87
N HIS A 88 1.12 -0.92 -9.02
CA HIS A 88 0.49 -0.82 -7.71
C HIS A 88 -0.46 0.38 -7.67
N HIS A 89 -1.66 0.14 -7.15
CA HIS A 89 -2.71 1.14 -6.95
C HIS A 89 -2.92 1.32 -5.45
N SER A 90 -2.57 2.49 -4.95
CA SER A 90 -2.69 2.84 -3.54
C SER A 90 -3.75 3.91 -3.38
N THR A 91 -4.81 3.56 -2.66
CA THR A 91 -5.89 4.48 -2.30
C THR A 91 -5.90 4.66 -0.78
N SER A 92 -5.94 5.88 -0.29
CA SER A 92 -6.08 6.19 1.12
C SER A 92 -7.05 7.34 1.29
N VAL A 93 -7.99 7.20 2.22
CA VAL A 93 -9.09 8.13 2.48
C VAL A 93 -9.04 8.53 3.95
N LEU A 94 -8.81 9.83 4.19
CA LEU A 94 -8.91 10.50 5.49
C LEU A 94 -8.07 9.87 6.61
N PHE A 95 -7.00 9.12 6.30
CA PHE A 95 -6.25 8.26 7.24
C PHE A 95 -7.07 7.14 7.92
N ILE A 96 -8.35 7.01 7.58
CA ILE A 96 -9.28 6.05 8.18
C ILE A 96 -9.34 4.76 7.35
N TYR A 97 -9.10 4.87 6.05
CA TYR A 97 -9.18 3.74 5.14
C TYR A 97 -8.02 3.78 4.16
N SER A 98 -7.44 2.61 3.93
CA SER A 98 -6.29 2.44 3.08
C SER A 98 -6.48 1.17 2.27
N LYS A 99 -6.19 1.20 0.98
CA LYS A 99 -6.33 0.09 0.05
C LYS A 99 -5.12 0.07 -0.86
N PHE A 100 -4.53 -1.11 -0.99
CA PHE A 100 -3.38 -1.35 -1.85
C PHE A 100 -3.72 -2.50 -2.79
N CYS A 101 -3.69 -2.23 -4.08
CA CYS A 101 -3.96 -3.20 -5.12
C CYS A 101 -2.73 -3.42 -5.98
N THR A 102 -2.48 -4.66 -6.35
CA THR A 102 -1.44 -5.06 -7.28
C THR A 102 -2.11 -5.50 -8.56
N VAL A 103 -1.83 -4.78 -9.64
CA VAL A 103 -2.30 -5.08 -10.99
C VAL A 103 -1.15 -5.71 -11.75
N VAL A 104 -1.35 -6.93 -12.20
CA VAL A 104 -0.37 -7.70 -12.97
C VAL A 104 -0.88 -7.84 -14.39
N ARG A 105 -0.01 -7.55 -15.35
CA ARG A 105 -0.31 -7.60 -16.79
C ARG A 105 0.68 -8.54 -17.44
N GLY A 106 0.20 -9.41 -18.33
CA GLY A 106 1.02 -10.46 -18.91
C GLY A 106 0.23 -11.40 -19.81
N GLN A 107 0.67 -12.64 -19.93
CA GLN A 107 0.09 -13.67 -20.80
C GLN A 107 -0.02 -15.02 -20.09
#